data_AF-A0A2H6NBA7-F1
#
_entry.id   AF-A0A2H6NBA7-F1
#
_cell.length_a   1.000
_cell.length_b   1.000
_cell.length_c   1.000
_cell.angle_alpha   90.00
_cell.angle_beta   90.00
_cell.angle_gamma   90.00
#
_symmetry.space_group_name_H-M   'P 1'
#
loop_
_entity.id
_entity.type
_entity.pdbx_description
1 polymer ?
#
loop_
_entity_poly.entity_id
_entity_poly.type
_entity_poly.pdbx_seq_one_letter_code
_entity_poly.pdbx_strand_id
1 'polypeptide(L)'
;IMGHLHNMSSTLSASSIFIGNSIWKIFYFTPNFSPKESNGCYDYHVCFCHGPYVTYHDPPLLFDLFKDPEENNPLTPETESHFHEILQTIHHAVDNHTKSILAVPNQFSLGHILWKPWLQPCCSSLLQWCYCNHES
;
A
#
# COMPACT_ATOMS: atom_id res chain seq x y z
N ILE A 1 -4.88 -9.47 -21.05
CA ILE A 1 -4.36 -8.85 -19.81
C ILE A 1 -5.13 -7.56 -19.61
N MET A 2 -6.27 -7.64 -18.92
CA MET A 2 -7.11 -6.48 -18.64
C MET A 2 -6.57 -5.89 -17.33
N GLY A 3 -5.58 -5.02 -17.45
CA GLY A 3 -5.00 -4.32 -16.32
C GLY A 3 -6.00 -3.27 -15.84
N HIS A 4 -6.78 -3.59 -14.82
CA HIS A 4 -7.40 -2.54 -14.00
C HIS A 4 -6.27 -1.80 -13.32
N LEU A 5 -6.00 -0.59 -13.80
CA LEU A 5 -4.94 0.25 -13.25
C LEU A 5 -5.50 1.10 -12.12
N HIS A 6 -4.99 0.80 -10.92
CA HIS A 6 -5.38 1.40 -9.67
C HIS A 6 -4.97 2.87 -9.69
N ASN A 7 -5.95 3.76 -9.54
CA ASN A 7 -5.66 5.12 -9.12
C ASN A 7 -5.13 5.00 -7.70
N MET A 8 -3.81 5.12 -7.52
CA MET A 8 -3.19 5.30 -6.21
C MET A 8 -3.65 6.68 -5.71
N SER A 9 -4.88 6.71 -5.19
CA SER A 9 -5.25 7.77 -4.26
C SER A 9 -4.23 7.71 -3.13
N SER A 10 -3.76 8.85 -2.67
CA SER A 10 -2.85 9.03 -1.53
C SER A 10 -3.51 8.64 -0.20
N THR A 11 -4.31 7.58 -0.20
CA THR A 11 -4.90 6.94 0.97
C THR A 11 -3.82 6.15 1.67
N LEU A 12 -3.40 6.68 2.81
CA LEU A 12 -2.41 6.06 3.66
C LEU A 12 -3.01 4.78 4.27
N SER A 13 -2.37 3.64 3.99
CA SER A 13 -2.84 2.33 4.47
C SER A 13 -2.53 2.14 5.95
N ALA A 14 -1.29 2.46 6.33
CA ALA A 14 -0.79 2.30 7.68
C ALA A 14 0.21 3.39 8.03
N SER A 15 0.35 3.69 9.30
CA SER A 15 1.37 4.58 9.85
C SER A 15 1.93 4.02 11.14
N SER A 16 3.21 4.26 11.38
CA SER A 16 3.86 3.90 12.64
C SER A 16 4.58 5.08 13.26
N ILE A 17 4.57 5.15 14.59
CA ILE A 17 5.25 6.19 15.36
C ILE A 17 5.87 5.59 16.63
N PHE A 18 7.00 6.16 17.05
CA PHE A 18 7.63 5.84 18.31
C PHE A 18 7.16 6.80 19.40
N ILE A 19 6.62 6.26 20.51
CA ILE A 19 6.19 7.05 21.68
C ILE A 19 6.64 6.31 22.94
N GLY A 20 7.47 6.96 23.75
CA GLY A 20 8.03 6.35 24.96
C GLY A 20 8.98 5.20 24.60
N ASN A 21 8.63 3.97 24.98
CA ASN A 21 9.39 2.75 24.65
C ASN A 21 8.62 1.80 23.72
N SER A 22 7.50 2.23 23.15
CA SER A 22 6.63 1.42 22.27
C SER A 22 6.65 1.94 20.84
N ILE A 23 6.32 1.05 19.91
CA ILE A 23 6.15 1.37 18.48
C ILE A 23 4.69 1.15 18.15
N TRP A 24 3.96 2.24 17.96
CA TRP A 24 2.53 2.21 17.69
C TRP A 24 2.29 2.21 16.20
N LYS A 25 1.56 1.21 15.69
CA LYS A 25 1.18 1.12 14.28
C LYS A 25 -0.32 1.10 14.14
N ILE A 26 -0.84 1.89 13.22
CA ILE A 26 -2.26 1.89 12.87
C ILE A 26 -2.49 1.41 11.44
N PHE A 27 -3.65 0.81 11.19
CA PHE A 27 -4.18 0.51 9.87
C PHE A 27 -5.53 1.19 9.67
N TYR A 28 -5.61 2.09 8.70
CA TYR A 28 -6.88 2.71 8.27
C TYR A 28 -7.72 1.74 7.43
N PHE A 29 -7.07 0.80 6.75
CA PHE A 29 -7.71 -0.30 6.05
C PHE A 29 -6.78 -1.51 5.98
N THR A 30 -7.35 -2.69 5.82
CA THR A 30 -6.63 -3.95 5.56
C THR A 30 -7.12 -4.59 4.25
N PRO A 31 -6.25 -5.32 3.53
CA PRO A 31 -6.69 -6.07 2.34
C PRO A 31 -7.62 -7.22 2.72
N ASN A 32 -8.55 -7.54 1.82
CA ASN A 32 -9.41 -8.71 1.93
C ASN A 32 -8.65 -9.92 1.41
N PHE A 33 -8.08 -10.73 2.31
CA PHE A 33 -7.34 -11.93 1.95
C PHE A 33 -8.23 -12.96 1.23
N SER A 34 -7.63 -13.65 0.25
CA SER A 34 -8.30 -14.71 -0.50
C SER A 34 -7.34 -15.89 -0.72
N PRO A 35 -7.65 -17.11 -0.20
CA PRO A 35 -8.87 -17.44 0.53
C PRO A 35 -8.95 -16.75 1.90
N LYS A 36 -10.15 -16.67 2.47
CA LYS A 36 -10.38 -16.07 3.80
C LYS A 36 -9.49 -16.75 4.84
N GLU A 37 -8.96 -15.96 5.79
CA GLU A 37 -8.03 -16.43 6.85
C GLU A 37 -6.65 -16.86 6.36
N SER A 38 -6.34 -16.70 5.07
CA SER A 38 -4.96 -16.75 4.59
C SER A 38 -4.22 -15.45 4.91
N ASN A 39 -2.92 -15.40 4.66
CA ASN A 39 -2.09 -14.20 4.83
C ASN A 39 -1.78 -13.51 3.48
N GLY A 40 -2.67 -13.68 2.48
CA GLY A 40 -2.41 -13.18 1.14
C GLY A 40 -3.65 -13.13 0.25
N CYS A 41 -3.47 -12.56 -0.94
CA CYS A 41 -4.51 -12.45 -1.97
C CYS A 41 -4.15 -13.36 -3.14
N TYR A 42 -4.24 -14.68 -2.93
CA TYR A 42 -3.78 -15.70 -3.87
C TYR A 42 -4.58 -15.69 -5.18
N ASP A 43 -5.88 -15.42 -5.12
CA ASP A 43 -6.75 -15.35 -6.31
C ASP A 43 -6.39 -14.21 -7.26
N TYR A 44 -5.85 -13.11 -6.72
CA TYR A 44 -5.43 -11.93 -7.47
C TYR A 44 -3.92 -11.85 -7.65
N HIS A 45 -3.18 -12.81 -7.08
CA HIS A 45 -1.72 -12.84 -6.90
C HIS A 45 -1.12 -11.68 -6.09
N VAL A 46 -1.78 -10.53 -6.01
CA VAL A 46 -1.37 -9.35 -5.25
C VAL A 46 -2.58 -8.76 -4.52
N CYS A 47 -2.36 -8.22 -3.32
CA CYS A 47 -3.40 -7.51 -2.60
C CYS A 47 -3.54 -6.08 -3.11
N PHE A 48 -4.76 -5.69 -3.47
CA PHE A 48 -5.07 -4.33 -3.86
C PHE A 48 -5.30 -3.42 -2.65
N CYS A 49 -5.23 -2.11 -2.86
CA CYS A 49 -5.29 -1.10 -1.81
C CYS A 49 -6.52 -0.16 -1.91
N HIS A 50 -7.54 -0.53 -2.68
CA HIS A 50 -8.74 0.30 -2.85
C HIS A 50 -9.99 -0.53 -3.16
N GLY A 51 -11.13 0.16 -3.14
CA GLY A 51 -12.39 -0.35 -3.66
C GLY A 51 -12.89 -1.58 -2.88
N PRO A 52 -13.47 -2.59 -3.54
CA PRO A 52 -14.04 -3.77 -2.88
C PRO A 52 -12.98 -4.75 -2.33
N TYR A 53 -11.70 -4.48 -2.56
CA TYR A 53 -10.61 -5.38 -2.20
C TYR A 53 -10.01 -5.09 -0.82
N VAL A 54 -10.54 -4.07 -0.12
CA VAL A 54 -10.09 -3.67 1.22
C VAL A 54 -11.28 -3.53 2.17
N THR A 55 -11.00 -3.63 3.47
CA THR A 55 -11.92 -3.27 4.56
C THR A 55 -11.38 -2.06 5.29
N TYR A 56 -12.16 -0.98 5.33
CA TYR A 56 -11.81 0.25 6.07
C TYR A 56 -12.22 0.13 7.54
N HIS A 57 -11.42 0.71 8.43
CA HIS A 57 -11.61 0.64 9.88
C HIS A 57 -11.83 2.04 10.46
N ASP A 58 -12.90 2.20 11.23
CA ASP A 58 -13.21 3.42 11.98
C ASP A 58 -13.78 3.03 13.36
N PRO A 59 -12.99 3.14 14.45
CA PRO A 59 -11.62 3.65 14.50
C PRO A 59 -10.60 2.72 13.78
N PRO A 60 -9.42 3.24 13.38
CA PRO A 60 -8.34 2.42 12.81
C PRO A 60 -7.91 1.30 13.76
N LEU A 61 -7.46 0.17 13.20
CA LEU A 61 -6.82 -0.87 14.01
C LEU A 61 -5.50 -0.32 14.56
N LEU A 62 -5.18 -0.60 15.83
CA LEU A 62 -3.97 -0.14 16.51
C LEU A 62 -3.20 -1.33 17.08
N PHE A 63 -1.87 -1.31 16.95
CA PHE A 63 -0.97 -2.34 17.46
C PHE A 63 0.24 -1.70 18.15
N ASP A 64 0.76 -2.37 19.18
CA ASP A 64 2.08 -2.07 19.77
C ASP A 64 3.10 -3.10 19.26
N LEU A 65 3.87 -2.74 18.24
CA LEU A 65 4.84 -3.64 17.61
C LEU A 65 5.99 -4.01 18.54
N PHE A 66 6.19 -3.28 19.64
CA PHE A 66 7.18 -3.67 20.65
C PHE A 66 6.73 -4.93 21.42
N LYS A 67 5.42 -5.07 21.66
CA LYS A 67 4.83 -6.19 22.40
C LYS A 67 4.30 -7.30 21.48
N ASP A 68 3.76 -6.91 20.32
CA ASP A 68 3.19 -7.81 19.32
C ASP A 68 3.78 -7.52 17.92
N PRO A 69 5.00 -8.01 17.63
CA PRO A 69 5.63 -7.81 16.33
C PRO A 69 4.90 -8.50 15.17
N GLU A 70 4.05 -9.49 15.46
CA GLU A 70 3.31 -10.27 14.45
C GLU A 70 1.99 -9.61 14.06
N GLU A 71 1.57 -8.55 14.76
CA GLU A 71 0.36 -7.79 14.47
C GLU A 71 -0.93 -8.64 14.57
N ASN A 72 -0.95 -9.60 15.51
CA ASN A 72 -2.03 -10.56 15.67
C ASN A 72 -3.16 -10.07 16.59
N ASN A 73 -2.86 -9.16 17.52
CA ASN A 73 -3.74 -8.76 18.61
C ASN A 73 -4.00 -7.24 18.55
N PRO A 74 -5.04 -6.79 17.82
CA PRO A 74 -5.37 -5.37 17.76
C PRO A 74 -5.79 -4.87 19.14
N LEU A 75 -5.29 -3.69 19.50
CA LEU A 75 -5.65 -2.97 20.72
C LEU A 75 -7.00 -2.29 20.54
N THR A 76 -7.68 -2.11 21.66
CA THR A 76 -9.00 -1.48 21.76
C THR A 76 -9.01 -0.50 22.95
N PRO A 77 -10.01 0.38 23.07
CA PRO A 77 -10.15 1.24 24.24
C PRO A 77 -10.19 0.48 25.58
N GLU A 78 -10.62 -0.78 25.58
CA GLU A 78 -10.68 -1.63 26.78
C GLU A 78 -9.31 -2.25 27.13
N THR A 79 -8.46 -2.50 26.15
CA THR A 79 -7.15 -3.16 26.35
C THR A 79 -5.97 -2.18 26.43
N GLU A 80 -6.14 -0.94 25.97
CA GLU A 80 -5.13 0.12 26.05
C GLU A 80 -5.74 1.44 26.57
N SER A 81 -5.34 1.83 27.78
CA SER A 81 -5.82 3.05 28.43
C SER A 81 -5.51 4.35 27.66
N HIS A 82 -4.40 4.39 26.92
CA HIS A 82 -3.99 5.56 26.12
C HIS A 82 -4.50 5.50 24.67
N PHE A 83 -5.41 4.58 24.33
CA PHE A 83 -5.84 4.30 22.95
C PHE A 83 -6.18 5.58 22.15
N HIS A 84 -7.06 6.42 22.71
CA HIS A 84 -7.51 7.64 22.02
C HIS A 84 -6.41 8.70 21.90
N GLU A 85 -5.53 8.82 22.90
CA GLU A 85 -4.40 9.76 22.91
C GLU A 85 -3.36 9.37 21.84
N ILE A 86 -3.07 8.07 21.74
CA ILE A 86 -2.18 7.51 20.72
C ILE A 86 -2.74 7.78 19.32
N LEU A 87 -4.02 7.45 19.09
CA LEU A 87 -4.67 7.71 17.80
C LEU A 87 -4.66 9.20 17.43
N GLN A 88 -4.97 10.08 18.38
CA GLN A 88 -4.93 11.52 18.14
C GLN A 88 -3.52 12.01 17.75
N THR A 89 -2.50 11.51 18.44
CA THR A 89 -1.09 11.84 18.16
C THR A 89 -0.70 11.39 16.75
N ILE A 90 -1.07 10.15 16.37
CA ILE A 90 -0.78 9.61 15.04
C ILE A 90 -1.55 10.40 13.97
N HIS A 91 -2.84 10.67 14.17
CA HIS A 91 -3.64 11.45 13.22
C HIS A 91 -3.05 12.83 12.97
N HIS A 92 -2.63 13.53 14.03
CA HIS A 92 -1.96 14.82 13.88
C HIS A 92 -0.64 14.70 13.10
N ALA A 93 0.14 13.64 13.32
CA ALA A 93 1.36 13.38 12.56
C ALA A 93 1.06 13.08 11.07
N VAL A 94 0.04 12.26 10.79
CA VAL A 94 -0.41 11.94 9.42
C VAL A 94 -0.91 13.19 8.71
N ASP A 95 -1.69 14.04 9.38
CA ASP A 95 -2.19 15.30 8.81
C ASP A 95 -1.05 16.25 8.46
N ASN A 96 -0.07 16.41 9.35
CA ASN A 96 1.09 17.26 9.11
C ASN A 96 1.98 16.70 8.00
N HIS A 97 2.19 15.38 7.98
CA HIS A 97 2.91 14.73 6.90
C HIS A 97 2.21 14.95 5.56
N THR A 98 0.90 14.72 5.49
CA THR A 98 0.11 14.87 4.26
C THR A 98 0.17 16.28 3.70
N LYS A 99 0.15 17.31 4.56
CA LYS A 99 0.33 18.72 4.15
C LYS A 99 1.71 19.02 3.55
N SER A 100 2.73 18.23 3.91
CA SER A 100 4.09 18.39 3.38
C SER A 100 4.31 17.70 2.02
N ILE A 101 3.40 16.81 1.62
CA ILE A 101 3.52 16.06 0.35
C ILE A 101 3.14 16.98 -0.81
N LEU A 102 4.10 17.20 -1.72
CA LEU A 102 3.84 17.89 -2.98
C LEU A 102 3.19 16.95 -3.98
N ALA A 103 2.12 17.40 -4.64
CA ALA A 103 1.51 16.66 -5.73
C ALA A 103 2.51 16.51 -6.89
N VAL A 104 2.81 15.27 -7.26
CA VAL A 104 3.69 14.93 -8.39
C VAL A 104 2.90 14.22 -9.49
N PRO A 105 3.30 14.33 -10.77
CA PRO A 105 2.60 13.62 -11.85
C PRO A 105 2.62 12.10 -11.63
N ASN A 106 1.46 11.47 -11.79
CA ASN A 106 1.33 10.03 -11.63
C ASN A 106 2.09 9.27 -12.73
N GLN A 107 3.24 8.71 -12.39
CA GLN A 107 4.07 7.90 -13.30
C GLN A 107 3.42 6.56 -13.65
N PHE A 108 2.44 6.11 -12.86
CA PHE A 108 1.64 4.91 -13.09
C PHE A 108 0.26 5.24 -13.70
N SER A 109 0.12 6.38 -14.38
CA SER A 109 -1.09 6.68 -15.15
C SER A 109 -1.28 5.69 -16.31
N LEU A 110 -2.52 5.54 -16.79
CA LEU A 110 -2.82 4.72 -17.98
C LEU A 110 -1.93 5.09 -19.17
N GLY A 111 -1.74 6.39 -19.43
CA GLY A 111 -0.89 6.87 -20.52
C GLY A 111 0.60 6.55 -20.35
N HIS A 112 1.06 6.26 -19.13
CA HIS A 112 2.46 5.89 -18.86
C HIS A 112 2.69 4.37 -18.86
N ILE A 113 1.69 3.56 -18.51
CA ILE A 113 1.84 2.10 -18.39
C ILE A 113 1.42 1.33 -19.65
N LEU A 114 0.49 1.86 -20.43
CA LEU A 114 0.10 1.21 -21.68
C LEU A 114 1.31 1.00 -22.58
N TRP A 115 1.43 -0.19 -23.16
CA TRP A 115 2.53 -0.54 -24.05
C TRP A 115 2.61 0.44 -25.22
N LYS A 116 3.81 1.01 -25.44
CA LYS A 116 4.08 2.00 -26.48
C LYS A 116 4.98 1.38 -27.54
N PRO A 117 4.44 0.98 -28.71
CA PRO A 117 5.23 0.34 -29.76
C PRO A 117 6.46 1.15 -30.19
N TRP A 118 6.35 2.48 -30.20
CA TRP A 118 7.43 3.40 -30.58
C TRP A 118 8.51 3.63 -29.52
N LEU A 119 8.36 3.08 -28.31
CA LEU A 119 9.37 3.14 -27.24
C LEU A 119 10.06 1.79 -27.01
N GLN A 120 9.80 0.79 -27.84
CA GLN A 120 10.41 -0.52 -27.68
C GLN A 120 11.83 -0.52 -28.25
N PRO A 121 12.84 -0.92 -27.47
CA PRO A 121 14.18 -1.12 -28.00
C PRO A 121 14.16 -2.27 -29.02
N CYS A 122 14.74 -2.02 -30.19
CA CYS A 122 14.81 -2.99 -31.29
C CYS A 122 16.17 -2.78 -31.97
N CYS A 123 17.09 -3.74 -31.83
CA CYS A 123 18.44 -3.58 -32.40
C CYS A 123 18.50 -3.84 -33.92
N SER A 124 17.49 -4.54 -34.46
CA SER A 124 17.37 -4.94 -35.85
C SER A 124 16.07 -4.41 -36.45
N SER A 125 15.76 -4.80 -37.69
CA SER A 125 14.48 -4.40 -38.30
C SER A 125 13.30 -5.07 -37.58
N LEU A 126 12.14 -4.40 -37.56
CA LEU A 126 10.87 -5.05 -37.19
C LEU A 126 10.58 -6.29 -38.06
N LEU A 127 11.03 -6.31 -39.31
CA LEU A 127 10.93 -7.46 -40.21
C LEU A 127 11.83 -8.64 -39.77
N GLN A 128 12.87 -8.35 -39.00
CA GLN A 128 13.74 -9.33 -38.35
C GLN A 128 13.32 -9.57 -36.89
N TRP A 129 12.08 -9.21 -36.54
CA TRP A 129 11.46 -9.48 -35.24
C TRP A 129 12.25 -8.91 -34.05
N CYS A 130 12.99 -7.83 -34.26
CA CYS A 130 13.90 -7.26 -33.26
C CYS A 130 14.89 -8.29 -32.67
N TYR A 131 15.23 -9.32 -33.44
CA TYR A 131 16.20 -10.33 -33.02
C TYR A 131 17.61 -9.72 -32.95
N CYS A 132 18.31 -10.01 -31.86
CA CYS A 132 19.67 -9.58 -31.58
C CYS A 132 20.48 -10.79 -31.12
N ASN A 133 21.67 -11.01 -31.67
CA ASN A 133 22.59 -12.07 -31.25
C ASN A 133 23.91 -11.55 -30.69
N HIS A 134 23.93 -10.31 -30.20
CA HIS A 134 25.11 -9.77 -29.52
C HIS A 134 25.17 -10.31 -28.09
N GLU A 135 26.00 -11.33 -27.88
CA GLU A 135 26.69 -11.50 -26.60
C GLU A 135 27.92 -10.61 -26.61
N SER A 136 28.02 -9.67 -25.67
CA SER A 136 29.18 -8.80 -25.46
C SER A 136 29.36 -8.57 -23.98
#